data_AF-A0A6J4FJV0-F1
#
_entry.id   AF-A0A6J4FJV0-F1
#
_cell.length_a   1.000
_cell.length_b   1.000
_cell.length_c   1.000
_cell.angle_alpha   90.00
_cell.angle_beta   90.00
_cell.angle_gamma   90.00
#
_symmetry.space_group_name_H-M   'P 1'
#
loop_
_entity.id
_entity.type
_entity.pdbx_description
1 polymer ?
#
loop_
_entity_poly.entity_id
_entity_poly.type
_entity_poly.pdbx_seq_one_letter_code
_entity_poly.pdbx_strand_id
1 'polypeptide(L)'
;MPDDLDTLRAELRRTLPARISAALESYGRFTADEPPADAKGFAAWQAAAKAALAHVEVLVKLARWADGQDGGADPAEPSLDALLAEARASLSLLSNDDEEDEE
;
A
#
# COMPACT_ATOMS: atom_id res chain seq x y z
N MET A 1 -9.91 -22.53 2.94
CA MET A 1 -10.22 -21.10 2.72
C MET A 1 -9.05 -20.13 2.88
N PRO A 2 -7.89 -20.43 3.53
CA PRO A 2 -6.70 -19.58 3.36
C PRO A 2 -6.08 -19.70 1.96
N ASP A 3 -6.15 -20.90 1.35
CA ASP A 3 -5.60 -21.17 0.01
C ASP A 3 -6.24 -20.32 -1.12
N ASP A 4 -7.53 -19.99 -0.98
CA ASP A 4 -8.26 -19.18 -1.97
C ASP A 4 -7.79 -17.72 -1.95
N LEU A 5 -7.47 -17.19 -0.77
CA LEU A 5 -7.03 -15.80 -0.62
C LEU A 5 -5.58 -15.64 -1.10
N ASP A 6 -4.72 -16.60 -0.81
CA ASP A 6 -3.33 -16.58 -1.30
C ASP A 6 -3.26 -16.77 -2.82
N THR A 7 -4.13 -17.61 -3.37
CA THR A 7 -4.31 -17.72 -4.83
C THR A 7 -4.77 -16.39 -5.44
N LEU A 8 -5.76 -15.73 -4.81
CA LEU A 8 -6.23 -14.41 -5.25
C LEU A 8 -5.12 -13.34 -5.19
N ARG A 9 -4.33 -13.31 -4.10
CA ARG A 9 -3.18 -12.40 -3.98
C ARG A 9 -2.15 -12.66 -5.08
N ALA A 10 -1.81 -13.92 -5.36
CA ALA A 10 -0.89 -14.27 -6.43
C ALA A 10 -1.38 -13.78 -7.82
N GLU A 11 -2.66 -13.98 -8.12
CA GLU A 11 -3.29 -13.48 -9.35
C GLU A 11 -3.27 -11.94 -9.43
N LEU A 12 -3.52 -11.25 -8.32
CA LEU A 12 -3.49 -9.80 -8.27
C LEU A 12 -2.08 -9.24 -8.46
N ARG A 13 -1.06 -9.80 -7.81
CA ARG A 13 0.35 -9.42 -8.04
C ARG A 13 0.74 -9.55 -9.52
N ARG A 14 0.24 -10.59 -10.19
CA ARG A 14 0.51 -10.84 -11.61
C ARG A 14 -0.20 -9.84 -12.53
N THR A 15 -1.42 -9.41 -12.19
CA THR A 15 -2.30 -8.67 -13.11
C THR A 15 -2.36 -7.17 -12.83
N LEU A 16 -2.20 -6.73 -11.58
CA LEU A 16 -2.33 -5.32 -11.19
C LEU A 16 -1.28 -4.39 -11.79
N PRO A 17 0.01 -4.74 -11.95
CA PRO A 17 0.99 -3.84 -12.55
C PRO A 17 0.56 -3.35 -13.94
N ALA A 18 0.11 -4.27 -14.80
CA ALA A 18 -0.39 -3.93 -16.13
C ALA A 18 -1.67 -3.08 -16.09
N ARG A 19 -2.57 -3.34 -15.13
CA ARG A 19 -3.81 -2.56 -14.96
C ARG A 19 -3.54 -1.14 -14.46
N ILE A 20 -2.60 -0.97 -13.54
CA ILE A 20 -2.17 0.33 -13.04
C ILE A 20 -1.54 1.15 -14.19
N SER A 21 -0.65 0.55 -14.97
CA SER A 21 -0.06 1.19 -16.15
C SER A 21 -1.13 1.62 -17.16
N ALA A 22 -2.08 0.75 -17.47
CA ALA A 22 -3.17 1.07 -18.40
C ALA A 22 -4.09 2.18 -17.88
N ALA A 23 -4.37 2.22 -16.58
CA ALA A 23 -5.18 3.27 -15.95
C ALA A 23 -4.46 4.63 -15.97
N LEU A 24 -3.16 4.65 -15.68
CA LEU A 24 -2.32 5.85 -15.78
C LEU A 24 -2.22 6.36 -17.21
N GLU A 25 -2.04 5.47 -18.19
CA GLU A 25 -2.00 5.84 -19.60
C GLU A 25 -3.36 6.40 -20.06
N SER A 26 -4.46 5.78 -19.64
CA SER A 26 -5.81 6.29 -19.94
C SER A 26 -6.04 7.67 -19.33
N TYR A 27 -5.59 7.91 -18.10
CA TYR A 27 -5.65 9.22 -17.47
C TYR A 27 -4.83 10.24 -18.26
N GLY A 28 -3.58 9.92 -18.59
CA GLY A 28 -2.70 10.79 -19.38
C GLY A 28 -3.30 11.15 -20.73
N ARG A 29 -3.90 10.18 -21.45
CA ARG A 29 -4.62 10.44 -22.70
C ARG A 29 -5.84 11.34 -22.49
N PHE A 30 -6.65 11.08 -21.46
CA PHE A 30 -7.83 11.89 -21.14
C PHE A 30 -7.48 13.34 -20.81
N THR A 31 -6.36 13.57 -20.13
CA THR A 31 -5.91 14.91 -19.73
C THR A 31 -4.99 15.60 -20.74
N ALA A 32 -4.64 14.93 -21.84
CA ALA A 32 -3.83 15.54 -22.91
C ALA A 32 -4.64 16.54 -23.74
N ASP A 33 -5.96 16.39 -23.78
CA ASP A 33 -6.87 17.31 -24.45
C ASP A 33 -7.13 18.57 -23.58
N GLU A 34 -7.32 19.71 -24.24
CA GLU A 34 -7.68 20.96 -23.57
C GLU A 34 -9.05 20.81 -22.88
N PRO A 35 -9.19 21.17 -21.59
CA PRO A 35 -10.46 21.09 -20.89
C PRO A 35 -11.52 22.04 -21.50
N PRO A 36 -12.82 21.73 -21.38
CA PRO A 36 -13.88 22.60 -21.87
C PRO A 36 -13.84 23.99 -21.20
N ALA A 37 -14.10 25.04 -21.98
CA ALA A 37 -14.06 26.42 -21.50
C ALA A 37 -15.27 26.83 -20.64
N ASP A 38 -16.39 26.12 -20.76
CA ASP A 38 -17.58 26.40 -19.97
C ASP A 38 -17.48 25.77 -18.57
N ALA A 39 -18.02 26.45 -17.57
CA ALA A 39 -17.90 26.00 -16.17
C ALA A 39 -18.47 24.59 -15.94
N LYS A 40 -19.55 24.22 -16.65
CA LYS A 40 -20.20 22.91 -16.50
C LYS A 40 -19.33 21.82 -17.12
N GLY A 41 -18.83 22.04 -18.34
CA GLY A 41 -17.91 21.15 -19.02
C GLY A 41 -16.60 20.97 -18.26
N PHE A 42 -16.02 22.06 -17.75
CA PHE A 42 -14.82 22.02 -16.92
C PHE A 42 -15.04 21.21 -15.63
N ALA A 43 -16.15 21.43 -14.93
CA ALA A 43 -16.48 20.67 -13.72
C ALA A 43 -16.65 19.17 -14.00
N ALA A 44 -17.31 18.81 -15.11
CA ALA A 44 -17.46 17.41 -15.53
C ALA A 44 -16.11 16.78 -15.91
N TRP A 45 -15.26 17.50 -16.65
CA TRP A 45 -13.92 17.06 -17.02
C TRP A 45 -13.06 16.83 -15.77
N GLN A 46 -13.06 17.77 -14.82
CA GLN A 46 -12.36 17.65 -13.54
C GLN A 46 -12.87 16.47 -12.71
N ALA A 47 -14.19 16.25 -12.67
CA ALA A 47 -14.77 15.12 -11.95
C ALA A 47 -14.31 13.78 -12.54
N ALA A 48 -14.28 13.67 -13.87
CA ALA A 48 -13.77 12.49 -14.56
C ALA A 48 -12.27 12.27 -14.31
N ALA A 49 -11.45 13.34 -14.36
CA ALA A 49 -10.01 13.27 -14.03
C ALA A 49 -9.79 12.74 -12.61
N LYS A 50 -10.53 13.27 -11.63
CA LYS A 50 -10.47 12.83 -10.23
C LYS A 50 -10.90 11.37 -10.06
N ALA A 51 -11.97 10.96 -10.74
CA ALA A 51 -12.43 9.57 -10.70
C ALA A 51 -11.39 8.59 -11.25
N ALA A 52 -10.69 8.97 -12.34
CA ALA A 52 -9.61 8.16 -12.91
C ALA A 52 -8.44 8.00 -11.91
N LEU A 53 -8.03 9.08 -11.23
CA LEU A 53 -6.98 9.02 -10.22
C LEU A 53 -7.40 8.20 -8.98
N ALA A 54 -8.65 8.35 -8.53
CA ALA A 54 -9.18 7.53 -7.44
C ALA A 54 -9.19 6.04 -7.78
N HIS A 55 -9.48 5.68 -9.04
CA HIS A 55 -9.36 4.30 -9.51
C HIS A 55 -7.92 3.79 -9.45
N VAL A 56 -6.93 4.59 -9.89
CA VAL A 56 -5.50 4.25 -9.77
C VAL A 56 -5.11 4.03 -8.31
N GLU A 57 -5.55 4.90 -7.40
CA GLU A 57 -5.29 4.78 -5.97
C GLU A 57 -5.81 3.45 -5.41
N VAL A 58 -7.03 3.05 -5.78
CA VAL A 58 -7.62 1.76 -5.37
C VAL A 58 -6.80 0.58 -5.89
N LEU A 59 -6.33 0.63 -7.14
CA LEU A 59 -5.49 -0.44 -7.71
C LEU A 59 -4.15 -0.53 -6.98
N VAL A 60 -3.54 0.60 -6.60
CA VAL A 60 -2.29 0.63 -5.83
C VAL A 60 -2.48 0.06 -4.43
N LYS A 61 -3.57 0.43 -3.74
CA LYS A 61 -3.91 -0.17 -2.44
C LYS A 61 -4.09 -1.67 -2.56
N LEU A 62 -4.79 -2.14 -3.59
CA LEU A 62 -4.97 -3.57 -3.83
C LEU A 62 -3.65 -4.29 -4.15
N ALA A 63 -2.71 -3.63 -4.82
CA ALA A 63 -1.38 -4.18 -5.10
C ALA A 63 -0.56 -4.32 -3.81
N ARG A 64 -0.56 -3.29 -2.96
CA ARG A 64 0.10 -3.33 -1.63
C ARG A 64 -0.49 -4.44 -0.74
N TRP A 65 -1.81 -4.59 -0.77
CA TRP A 65 -2.49 -5.69 -0.10
C TRP A 65 -2.02 -7.04 -0.61
N ALA A 66 -1.98 -7.19 -1.95
CA ALA A 66 -1.54 -8.41 -2.58
C ALA A 66 -0.10 -8.74 -2.17
N ASP A 67 0.82 -7.76 -2.14
CA ASP A 67 2.22 -7.92 -1.72
C ASP A 67 2.41 -8.20 -0.21
N GLY A 68 1.34 -8.25 0.58
CA GLY A 68 1.43 -8.45 2.02
C GLY A 68 1.95 -7.22 2.78
N GLN A 69 1.99 -6.06 2.12
CA GLN A 69 2.34 -4.77 2.72
C GLN A 69 1.15 -4.12 3.46
N ASP A 70 0.03 -4.84 3.58
CA ASP A 70 -1.17 -4.44 4.32
C ASP A 70 -1.13 -4.80 5.81
N GLY A 71 0.00 -5.31 6.31
CA GLY A 71 0.31 -5.20 7.73
C GLY A 71 0.44 -3.72 8.05
N GLY A 72 -0.65 -3.10 8.51
CA GLY A 72 -0.84 -1.66 8.67
C GLY A 72 0.22 -0.97 9.51
N ALA A 73 1.39 -0.76 8.93
CA ALA A 73 2.33 0.24 9.38
C ALA A 73 1.91 1.56 8.73
N ASP A 74 1.25 2.40 9.52
CA ASP A 74 1.63 3.81 9.49
C ASP A 74 3.17 3.84 9.50
N PRO A 75 3.87 4.55 8.59
CA PRO A 75 5.34 4.62 8.62
C PRO A 75 5.92 5.06 9.98
N ALA A 76 5.09 5.55 10.90
CA ALA A 76 5.42 5.83 12.29
C ALA A 76 5.34 4.63 13.26
N GLU A 77 4.67 3.52 12.93
CA GLU A 77 4.51 2.39 13.84
C GLU A 77 5.46 1.23 13.50
N PRO A 78 6.28 0.78 14.47
CA PRO A 78 7.16 -0.36 14.28
C PRO A 78 6.34 -1.62 14.01
N SER A 79 6.76 -2.40 13.01
CA SER A 79 6.14 -3.69 12.72
C SER A 79 6.11 -4.61 13.94
N LEU A 80 5.14 -5.53 14.01
CA LEU A 80 5.07 -6.53 15.08
C LEU A 80 6.39 -7.31 15.26
N ASP A 81 7.08 -7.62 14.17
CA ASP A 81 8.37 -8.30 14.20
C ASP A 81 9.46 -7.42 14.82
N ALA A 82 9.45 -6.11 14.54
CA ALA A 82 10.36 -5.15 15.16
C ALA A 82 10.10 -5.00 16.67
N LEU A 83 8.82 -4.92 17.06
CA LEU A 83 8.42 -4.90 18.48
C LEU A 83 8.81 -6.19 19.21
N LEU A 84 8.64 -7.35 18.57
CA LEU A 84 9.05 -8.65 19.14
C LEU A 84 10.57 -8.77 19.25
N ALA A 85 11.33 -8.25 18.29
CA ALA A 85 12.78 -8.23 18.33
C ALA A 85 13.29 -7.32 19.46
N GLU A 86 12.71 -6.12 19.61
CA GLU A 86 13.04 -5.17 20.68
C GLU A 86 12.74 -5.77 22.06
N ALA A 87 11.55 -6.33 22.26
CA ALA A 87 11.17 -6.96 23.53
C ALA A 87 12.12 -8.11 23.92
N ARG A 88 12.54 -8.94 22.95
CA ARG A 88 13.53 -10.01 23.17
C ARG A 88 14.91 -9.45 23.54
N ALA A 89 15.35 -8.38 22.88
CA ALA A 89 16.62 -7.74 23.19
C ALA A 89 16.63 -7.13 24.61
N SER A 90 15.55 -6.46 25.02
CA SER A 90 15.42 -5.91 26.38
C SER A 90 15.42 -7.01 27.44
N LEU A 91 14.74 -8.12 27.22
CA LEU A 91 14.76 -9.27 28.14
C LEU A 91 16.16 -9.90 28.27
N SER A 92 16.92 -9.94 27.17
CA SER A 92 18.30 -10.44 27.19
C SER A 92 19.24 -9.55 28.01
N LEU A 93 19.03 -8.22 27.97
CA LEU A 93 19.84 -7.27 28.76
C LEU A 93 19.55 -7.41 30.26
N LEU A 94 18.28 -7.61 30.62
CA LEU A 94 17.88 -7.81 32.02
C LEU A 94 18.38 -9.15 32.59
N SER A 95 18.44 -10.20 31.77
CA SER A 95 18.96 -11.51 32.19
C SER A 95 20.47 -11.54 32.38
N ASN A 96 21.21 -10.59 31.81
CA ASN A 96 22.67 -10.54 31.87
C ASN A 96 23.18 -9.64 33.01
N ASP A 97 22.27 -8.95 33.72
CA ASP A 97 22.57 -8.08 34.87
C ASP A 97 22.48 -8.84 36.22
N ASP A 98 21.89 -10.04 36.23
CA ASP A 98 21.74 -10.90 37.41
C ASP A 98 22.93 -11.86 37.64
N GLU A 99 23.93 -11.92 36.75
CA GLU A 99 25.07 -12.86 36.82
C GLU A 99 26.39 -12.25 37.36
N GLU A 100 26.44 -10.96 37.73
CA GLU A 100 27.70 -10.28 38.14
C GLU A 100 27.97 -10.18 39.67
N ASP A 101 27.17 -10.82 40.54
CA ASP A 101 27.25 -10.65 42.01
C ASP A 101 27.61 -11.93 42.83
N GLU A 102 28.46 -12.83 42.31
CA GLU A 102 29.07 -13.90 43.13
C GLU A 102 30.60 -14.04 42.90
N GLU A 103 31.40 -13.18 43.54
CA GLU A 103 32.79 -13.49 43.95
C GLU A 103 33.06 -13.10 45.41
#